data_AF-A0A098T3X3-F1
#
_entry.id   AF-A0A098T3X3-F1
#
_cell.length_a   1.000
_cell.length_b   1.000
_cell.length_c   1.000
_cell.angle_alpha   90.00
_cell.angle_beta   90.00
_cell.angle_gamma   90.00
#
_symmetry.space_group_name_H-M   'P 1'
#
loop_
_entity.id
_entity.type
_entity.pdbx_description
1 polymer ?
#
loop_
_entity_poly.entity_id
_entity_poly.type
_entity_poly.pdbx_seq_one_letter_code
_entity_poly.pdbx_strand_id
1 'polypeptide(L)'
;MSGGSAAGRIAGMVLRALGLGLGMMVALPVVLALGALAVGHLAGDCGPGSSGGCEMGAAGLAVYAAIPSFLLGAGWSVVRDLRKR
;
A
#
# COMPACT_ATOMS: atom_id res chain seq x y z
N MET A 1 -7.63 -39.21 9.93
CA MET A 1 -7.60 -38.03 9.03
C MET A 1 -7.26 -36.79 9.86
N SER A 2 -5.98 -36.45 10.08
CA SER A 2 -5.63 -35.33 11.00
C SER A 2 -4.29 -34.64 10.70
N GLY A 3 -3.91 -34.53 9.42
CA GLY A 3 -2.70 -33.79 9.00
C GLY A 3 -2.97 -32.44 8.32
N GLY A 4 -4.22 -32.16 7.92
CA GLY A 4 -4.57 -31.00 7.08
C GLY A 4 -4.78 -29.66 7.82
N SER A 5 -4.94 -29.68 9.14
CA SER A 5 -5.48 -28.52 9.87
C SER A 5 -4.47 -27.42 10.19
N ALA A 6 -3.17 -27.68 10.23
CA ALA A 6 -2.15 -26.65 10.48
C ALA A 6 -1.72 -25.97 9.18
N ALA A 7 -1.36 -26.75 8.17
CA ALA A 7 -0.93 -26.27 6.86
C ALA A 7 -2.03 -25.43 6.17
N GLY A 8 -3.29 -25.88 6.19
CA GLY A 8 -4.41 -25.13 5.61
C GLY A 8 -4.66 -23.78 6.29
N ARG A 9 -4.45 -23.70 7.62
CA ARG A 9 -4.57 -22.43 8.36
C ARG A 9 -3.43 -21.47 8.02
N ILE A 10 -2.20 -21.96 7.89
CA ILE A 10 -1.05 -21.14 7.50
C ILE A 10 -1.22 -20.63 6.07
N ALA A 11 -1.58 -21.51 5.13
CA ALA A 11 -1.87 -21.14 3.75
C ALA A 11 -2.96 -20.06 3.66
N GLY A 12 -4.04 -20.19 4.45
CA GLY A 12 -5.10 -19.19 4.51
C GLY A 12 -4.65 -17.82 5.03
N MET A 13 -3.79 -17.78 6.05
CA MET A 13 -3.22 -16.52 6.56
C MET A 13 -2.29 -15.87 5.54
N VAL A 14 -1.44 -16.66 4.87
CA VAL A 14 -0.53 -16.18 3.82
C VAL A 14 -1.32 -15.61 2.64
N LEU A 15 -2.34 -16.30 2.15
CA LEU A 15 -3.18 -15.80 1.05
C LEU A 15 -3.85 -14.46 1.40
N ARG A 16 -4.37 -14.34 2.63
CA ARG A 16 -5.00 -13.09 3.09
C ARG A 16 -4.00 -11.96 3.22
N ALA A 17 -2.82 -12.25 3.76
CA ALA A 17 -1.75 -11.27 3.89
C ALA A 17 -1.24 -10.79 2.52
N LEU A 18 -1.07 -11.70 1.55
CA LEU A 18 -0.74 -11.35 0.18
C LEU A 18 -1.85 -10.50 -0.46
N GLY A 19 -3.12 -10.88 -0.29
CA GLY A 19 -4.24 -10.13 -0.83
C GLY A 19 -4.33 -8.71 -0.27
N LEU A 20 -4.23 -8.54 1.05
CA LEU A 20 -4.26 -7.22 1.69
C LEU A 20 -3.00 -6.41 1.36
N GLY A 21 -1.85 -7.06 1.33
CA GLY A 21 -0.57 -6.46 0.95
C GLY A 21 -0.61 -5.91 -0.47
N LEU A 22 -1.02 -6.71 -1.45
CA LEU A 22 -1.15 -6.27 -2.85
C LEU A 22 -2.22 -5.18 -3.01
N GLY A 23 -3.33 -5.28 -2.27
CA GLY A 23 -4.36 -4.25 -2.25
C GLY A 23 -3.81 -2.89 -1.77
N MET A 24 -3.08 -2.88 -0.65
CA MET A 24 -2.45 -1.66 -0.12
C MET A 24 -1.31 -1.17 -0.99
N MET A 25 -0.53 -2.07 -1.58
CA MET A 25 0.54 -1.74 -2.52
C MET A 25 0.06 -0.91 -3.71
N VAL A 26 -1.18 -1.10 -4.17
CA VAL A 26 -1.75 -0.30 -5.26
C VAL A 26 -2.50 0.91 -4.72
N ALA A 27 -3.37 0.71 -3.72
CA ALA A 27 -4.25 1.77 -3.25
C ALA A 27 -3.49 2.92 -2.57
N LEU A 28 -2.55 2.59 -1.67
CA LEU A 28 -1.91 3.60 -0.83
C LEU A 28 -0.97 4.53 -1.60
N PRO A 29 -0.12 4.04 -2.54
CA PRO A 29 0.67 4.92 -3.41
C PRO A 29 -0.16 5.87 -4.26
N VAL A 30 -1.30 5.40 -4.79
CA VAL A 30 -2.22 6.24 -5.57
C VAL A 30 -2.80 7.36 -4.69
N VAL A 31 -3.25 7.02 -3.48
CA VAL A 31 -3.75 8.01 -2.51
C VAL A 31 -2.64 9.02 -2.15
N LEU A 32 -1.41 8.56 -1.95
CA LEU A 32 -0.28 9.42 -1.62
C LEU A 32 0.10 10.35 -2.77
N ALA A 33 0.14 9.87 -4.02
CA ALA A 33 0.42 10.70 -5.19
C ALA A 33 -0.66 11.76 -5.40
N LEU A 34 -1.94 11.37 -5.36
CA LEU A 34 -3.05 12.31 -5.48
C LEU A 34 -3.08 13.31 -4.32
N GLY A 35 -2.77 12.85 -3.10
CA GLY A 35 -2.66 13.72 -1.93
C GLY A 35 -1.52 14.74 -2.07
N ALA A 36 -0.35 14.31 -2.54
CA ALA A 36 0.79 15.20 -2.79
C ALA A 36 0.47 16.25 -3.86
N LEU A 37 -0.17 15.85 -4.97
CA LEU A 37 -0.62 16.76 -6.01
C LEU A 37 -1.68 17.73 -5.51
N ALA A 38 -2.67 17.25 -4.76
CA ALA A 38 -3.70 18.10 -4.17
C ALA A 38 -3.07 19.15 -3.26
N VAL A 39 -2.18 18.75 -2.35
CA VAL A 39 -1.47 19.68 -1.46
C VAL A 39 -0.63 20.68 -2.26
N GLY A 40 0.13 20.22 -3.27
CA GLY A 40 0.95 21.10 -4.11
C GLY A 40 0.14 22.11 -4.92
N HIS A 41 -1.06 21.74 -5.38
CA HIS A 41 -1.99 22.66 -6.03
C HIS A 41 -2.61 23.66 -5.05
N LEU A 42 -3.00 23.22 -3.85
CA LEU A 42 -3.52 24.13 -2.82
C LEU A 42 -2.45 25.10 -2.30
N ALA A 43 -1.19 24.68 -2.27
CA ALA A 43 -0.06 25.51 -1.87
C ALA A 43 0.39 26.50 -2.96
N GLY A 44 -0.06 26.32 -4.21
CA GLY A 44 0.31 27.15 -5.36
C GLY A 44 1.64 26.79 -6.02
N ASP A 45 2.32 25.72 -5.59
CA ASP A 45 3.61 25.26 -6.12
C ASP A 45 3.48 24.53 -7.47
N CYS A 46 2.35 23.88 -7.73
CA CYS A 46 2.08 23.17 -9.00
C CYS A 46 1.36 24.07 -10.04
N GLY A 47 1.92 25.25 -10.33
CA GLY A 47 1.39 26.21 -11.30
C GLY A 47 1.89 26.02 -12.75
N PRO A 48 1.39 26.83 -13.71
CA PRO A 48 1.83 26.78 -15.10
C PRO A 48 3.35 27.02 -15.21
N GLY A 49 4.07 26.04 -15.79
CA GLY A 49 5.53 26.04 -15.89
C GLY A 49 6.29 25.21 -14.83
N SER A 50 5.66 24.87 -13.70
CA SER A 50 6.26 24.06 -12.60
C SER A 50 5.67 22.64 -12.50
N SER A 51 4.53 22.38 -13.15
CA SER A 51 3.79 21.10 -13.05
C SER A 51 4.65 19.86 -13.35
N GLY A 52 5.60 19.91 -14.30
CA GLY A 52 6.45 18.75 -14.61
C GLY A 52 7.24 18.20 -13.41
N GLY A 53 7.73 19.06 -12.52
CA GLY A 53 8.41 18.65 -11.29
C GLY A 53 7.45 18.08 -10.23
N CYS A 54 6.26 18.68 -10.10
CA CYS A 54 5.22 18.17 -9.21
C CYS A 54 4.73 16.78 -9.63
N GLU A 55 4.41 16.58 -10.91
CA GLU A 55 3.92 15.30 -11.42
C GLU A 55 4.99 14.21 -11.27
N MET A 56 6.25 14.52 -11.60
CA MET A 56 7.36 13.58 -11.43
C MET A 56 7.64 13.28 -9.95
N GLY A 57 7.53 14.28 -9.08
CA GLY A 57 7.66 14.09 -7.63
C GLY A 57 6.57 13.16 -7.07
N ALA A 58 5.32 13.38 -7.48
CA ALA A 58 4.18 12.55 -7.07
C ALA A 58 4.29 11.11 -7.62
N ALA A 59 4.71 10.96 -8.88
CA ALA A 59 4.96 9.65 -9.48
C ALA A 59 6.10 8.92 -8.77
N GLY A 60 7.21 9.61 -8.49
CA GLY A 60 8.33 9.08 -7.72
C GLY A 60 7.91 8.64 -6.32
N LEU A 61 7.13 9.47 -5.63
CA LEU A 61 6.56 9.15 -4.31
C LEU A 61 5.72 7.86 -4.36
N ALA A 62 4.87 7.69 -5.37
CA ALA A 62 4.08 6.48 -5.53
C ALA A 62 4.96 5.23 -5.69
N VAL A 63 5.99 5.30 -6.54
CA VAL A 63 6.91 4.17 -6.77
C VAL A 63 7.66 3.82 -5.48
N TYR A 64 8.21 4.82 -4.78
CA TYR A 64 8.87 4.60 -3.49
C TYR A 64 7.93 4.05 -2.42
N ALA A 65 6.66 4.45 -2.44
CA ALA A 65 5.66 4.01 -1.48
C ALA A 65 5.16 2.58 -1.73
N ALA A 66 5.39 1.97 -2.89
CA ALA A 66 4.84 0.66 -3.24
C ALA A 66 5.25 -0.45 -2.25
N ILE A 67 6.56 -0.63 -2.03
CA ILE A 67 7.10 -1.65 -1.12
C ILE A 67 6.62 -1.43 0.33
N PRO A 68 6.76 -0.23 0.94
CA PRO A 68 6.29 -0.03 2.31
C PRO A 68 4.77 -0.18 2.44
N SER A 69 3.99 0.16 1.41
CA SER A 69 2.54 -0.04 1.40
C SER A 69 2.16 -1.52 1.39
N PHE A 70 2.90 -2.34 0.62
CA PHE A 70 2.74 -3.79 0.67
C PHE A 70 3.01 -4.34 2.07
N LEU A 71 4.14 -3.94 2.68
CA LEU A 71 4.52 -4.39 4.02
C LEU A 71 3.50 -3.99 5.08
N LEU A 72 2.95 -2.78 4.99
CA LEU A 72 1.86 -2.32 5.86
C LEU A 72 0.61 -3.18 5.71
N GLY A 73 0.17 -3.45 4.48
CA GLY A 73 -1.02 -4.29 4.23
C GLY A 73 -0.82 -5.73 4.68
N ALA A 74 0.27 -6.37 4.26
CA ALA A 74 0.56 -7.75 4.64
C ALA A 74 0.76 -7.88 6.15
N GLY A 75 1.54 -6.97 6.76
CA GLY A 75 1.79 -6.94 8.19
C GLY A 75 0.51 -6.72 9.00
N TRP A 76 -0.35 -5.80 8.58
CA TRP A 76 -1.65 -5.59 9.22
C TRP A 76 -2.53 -6.83 9.18
N SER A 77 -2.56 -7.53 8.04
CA SER A 77 -3.31 -8.79 7.92
C SER A 77 -2.78 -9.85 8.87
N VAL A 78 -1.46 -10.01 8.96
CA VAL A 78 -0.82 -10.98 9.86
C VAL A 78 -1.13 -10.64 11.32
N VAL A 79 -0.95 -9.38 11.73
CA VAL A 79 -1.27 -8.94 13.10
C VAL A 79 -2.74 -9.17 13.42
N ARG A 80 -3.65 -8.90 12.48
CA ARG A 80 -5.08 -9.13 12.66
C ARG A 80 -5.41 -10.61 12.82
N ASP A 81 -4.77 -11.49 12.03
CA ASP A 81 -4.96 -12.94 12.13
C ASP A 81 -4.36 -13.50 13.43
N LEU A 82 -3.25 -12.94 13.92
CA LEU A 82 -2.66 -13.29 15.22
C LEU A 82 -3.53 -12.84 16.40
N ARG A 83 -4.11 -11.63 16.33
CA ARG A 83 -5.00 -11.10 17.39
C ARG A 83 -6.37 -11.80 17.48
N LYS A 84 -6.79 -12.48 16.41
CA LYS A 84 -8.07 -13.22 16.36
C LYS A 84 -7.93 -14.69 16.80
N ARG A 85 -6.71 -15.15 17.04
CA ARG A 85 -6.43 -16.47 17.63
C ARG A 85 -6.42 -16.37 19.14
#